data_AF-A0AA38YVS8-F1
#
_entry.id   AF-A0AA38YVS8-F1
#
_cell.length_a   1.000
_cell.length_b   1.000
_cell.length_c   1.000
_cell.angle_alpha   90.00
_cell.angle_beta   90.00
_cell.angle_gamma   90.00
#
_symmetry.space_group_name_H-M   'P 1'
#
loop_
_entity.id
_entity.type
_entity.pdbx_description
1 polymer ?
#
loop_
_entity_poly.entity_id
_entity_poly.type
_entity_poly.pdbx_seq_one_letter_code
_entity_poly.pdbx_strand_id
1 'polypeptide(L)'
;MASISLKTFVGLRQSSSDTYNSGHVFPVKHLPAQPASRGLRIIAGKFSPKVAGRNLRVAVVGGGPAGGSAAETLSKGGIETFLIERKLDNCKPCGGAIPLCMVGEFDLPLDIIDRRVTKMKMISPSNVAVDIGQTLKPHEYIGMVRREVLDSYLRERASASGATVINGLFLKMDAPKGPTAPYVLHYTGYDSKTGGVGERRTLEVDAVIGADGANSRVAKFIGAGDYDYAIAFQERIKIPDDKMVYYENLAEMYVGDDVSPDFYGWVFPKCDHVAVGTGTVTHKSDIKKFQLATRLRAKEKILGGKIIRVEAHPIPEHPRPRRFVYNGNYLIYHL
;
A
#
# COMPACT_ATOMS: atom_id res chain seq x y z
N MET A 1 18.25 3.27 -54.83
CA MET A 1 18.81 2.35 -53.84
C MET A 1 19.69 3.13 -52.89
N ALA A 2 19.24 3.33 -51.65
CA ALA A 2 20.04 3.90 -50.57
C ALA A 2 19.74 3.07 -49.31
N SER A 3 20.74 2.33 -48.86
CA SER A 3 20.66 1.38 -47.73
C SER A 3 21.31 2.03 -46.51
N ILE A 4 20.52 2.29 -45.47
CA ILE A 4 21.01 2.71 -44.16
C ILE A 4 21.22 1.44 -43.33
N SER A 5 22.49 1.13 -43.03
CA SER A 5 22.91 -0.03 -42.24
C SER A 5 22.85 0.30 -40.74
N LEU A 6 22.19 -0.57 -39.97
CA LEU A 6 22.09 -0.53 -38.52
C LEU A 6 23.45 -0.85 -37.87
N LYS A 7 23.88 -0.03 -36.90
CA LYS A 7 25.05 -0.31 -36.06
C LYS A 7 24.66 -1.22 -34.89
N THR A 8 25.36 -2.34 -34.79
CA THR A 8 25.34 -3.30 -33.68
C THR A 8 26.05 -2.70 -32.46
N PHE A 9 25.42 -2.78 -31.29
CA PHE A 9 26.01 -2.41 -30.00
C PHE A 9 26.64 -3.67 -29.37
N VAL A 10 27.96 -3.67 -29.20
CA VAL A 10 28.72 -4.76 -28.56
C VAL A 10 29.21 -4.27 -27.20
N GLY A 11 28.88 -5.02 -26.15
CA GLY A 11 29.17 -4.68 -24.77
C GLY A 11 30.66 -4.63 -24.41
N LEU A 12 30.95 -3.85 -23.37
CA LEU A 12 32.26 -3.74 -22.74
C LEU A 12 32.59 -5.04 -21.98
N ARG A 13 33.23 -5.99 -22.66
CA ARG A 13 34.22 -6.88 -22.03
C ARG A 13 35.60 -6.32 -22.38
N GLN A 14 36.29 -5.75 -21.40
CA GLN A 14 37.74 -5.57 -21.48
C GLN A 14 38.41 -6.63 -20.62
N SER A 15 39.04 -7.59 -21.29
CA SER A 15 40.15 -8.37 -20.75
C SER A 15 41.43 -7.72 -21.25
N SER A 16 42.30 -7.26 -20.35
CA SER A 16 43.69 -6.93 -20.68
C SER A 16 44.61 -7.77 -19.82
N SER A 17 45.34 -8.68 -20.47
CA SER A 17 46.58 -9.26 -20.01
C SER A 17 47.68 -8.23 -20.21
N ASP A 18 48.38 -7.82 -19.15
CA ASP A 18 49.76 -7.33 -19.24
C ASP A 18 50.45 -7.44 -17.87
N THR A 19 51.72 -7.81 -17.94
CA THR A 19 52.60 -8.31 -16.88
C THR A 19 53.29 -7.22 -16.04
N TYR A 20 53.41 -7.49 -14.73
CA TYR A 20 54.38 -7.02 -13.71
C TYR A 20 55.31 -5.83 -14.00
N ASN A 21 55.25 -4.76 -13.17
CA ASN A 21 56.33 -4.47 -12.20
C ASN A 21 56.00 -3.38 -11.14
N SER A 22 56.49 -3.64 -9.93
CA SER A 22 56.90 -2.75 -8.82
C SER A 22 56.01 -1.56 -8.38
N GLY A 23 55.36 -1.75 -7.22
CA GLY A 23 55.52 -0.86 -6.06
C GLY A 23 54.89 0.53 -6.11
N HIS A 24 53.60 0.63 -5.75
CA HIS A 24 53.05 1.75 -4.97
C HIS A 24 51.71 1.32 -4.34
N VAL A 25 51.66 1.28 -3.00
CA VAL A 25 50.45 1.03 -2.22
C VAL A 25 49.63 2.33 -2.20
N PHE A 26 48.48 2.35 -2.87
CA PHE A 26 47.49 3.41 -2.71
C PHE A 26 46.60 3.11 -1.50
N PRO A 27 46.37 4.07 -0.59
CA PRO A 27 45.52 3.84 0.58
C PRO A 27 44.06 3.67 0.15
N VAL A 28 43.46 2.55 0.55
CA VAL A 28 42.02 2.31 0.47
C VAL A 28 41.34 3.38 1.33
N LYS A 29 40.65 4.33 0.71
CA LYS A 29 39.71 5.20 1.42
C LYS A 29 38.56 4.33 1.92
N HIS A 30 38.52 4.10 3.23
CA HIS A 30 37.36 3.54 3.90
C HIS A 30 36.13 4.41 3.59
N LEU A 31 35.16 3.84 2.88
CA LEU A 31 33.80 4.37 2.85
C LEU A 31 33.29 4.42 4.29
N PRO A 32 32.67 5.54 4.74
CA PRO A 32 32.10 5.60 6.07
C PRO A 32 31.04 4.50 6.20
N ALA A 33 31.08 3.77 7.32
CA ALA A 33 30.13 2.73 7.65
C ALA A 33 28.70 3.26 7.43
N GLN A 34 27.86 2.48 6.74
CA GLN A 34 26.43 2.74 6.69
C GLN A 34 25.93 2.95 8.12
N PRO A 35 25.12 4.00 8.39
CA PRO A 35 24.54 4.16 9.72
C PRO A 35 23.78 2.88 10.04
N ALA A 36 24.21 2.19 11.10
CA ALA A 36 23.57 0.98 11.59
C ALA A 36 22.06 1.23 11.61
N SER A 37 21.30 0.37 10.93
CA SER A 37 19.85 0.38 11.01
C SER A 37 19.50 0.46 12.48
N ARG A 38 18.89 1.58 12.92
CA ARG A 38 18.40 1.72 14.29
C ARG A 38 17.29 0.68 14.45
N GLY A 39 17.67 -0.54 14.80
CA GLY A 39 16.75 -1.58 15.19
C GLY A 39 15.99 -1.08 16.39
N LEU A 40 14.71 -0.80 16.22
CA LEU A 40 13.82 -0.49 17.33
C LEU A 40 13.68 -1.77 18.15
N ARG A 41 14.49 -1.93 19.20
CA ARG A 41 14.37 -3.03 20.14
C ARG A 41 13.24 -2.67 21.11
N ILE A 42 12.01 -3.07 20.79
CA ILE A 42 10.89 -2.97 21.72
C ILE A 42 11.07 -4.06 22.78
N ILE A 43 11.69 -3.68 23.90
CA ILE A 43 11.67 -4.52 25.09
C ILE A 43 10.36 -4.15 25.80
N ALA A 44 9.34 -5.01 25.71
CA ALA A 44 8.26 -4.99 26.68
C ALA A 44 8.92 -5.24 28.04
N GLY A 45 9.24 -4.18 28.76
CA GLY A 45 10.01 -4.27 29.98
C GLY A 45 9.18 -5.05 30.99
N LYS A 46 9.79 -6.04 31.65
CA LYS A 46 9.23 -6.64 32.88
C LYS A 46 8.85 -5.56 33.93
N PHE A 47 9.41 -4.36 33.78
CA PHE A 47 9.22 -3.16 34.60
C PHE A 47 8.32 -2.09 33.97
N SER A 48 7.72 -2.32 32.80
CA SER A 48 6.74 -1.39 32.26
C SER A 48 5.56 -1.27 33.24
N PRO A 49 5.12 -0.05 33.61
CA PRO A 49 3.98 0.13 34.50
C PRO A 49 2.78 -0.64 33.94
N LYS A 50 2.24 -1.57 34.74
CA LYS A 50 1.00 -2.26 34.39
C LYS A 50 -0.18 -1.36 34.73
N VAL A 51 -1.16 -1.29 33.85
CA VAL A 51 -2.45 -0.69 34.19
C VAL A 51 -3.14 -1.63 35.18
N ALA A 52 -3.40 -1.16 36.40
CA ALA A 52 -4.00 -2.00 37.45
C ALA A 52 -5.48 -2.26 37.16
N GLY A 53 -5.90 -3.52 37.28
CA GLY A 53 -7.31 -3.92 37.26
C GLY A 53 -8.02 -3.93 35.90
N ARG A 54 -7.32 -3.62 34.79
CA ARG A 54 -7.88 -3.72 33.43
C ARG A 54 -6.82 -3.93 32.37
N ASN A 55 -7.25 -4.32 31.17
CA ASN A 55 -6.39 -4.41 30.00
C ASN A 55 -6.00 -3.01 29.50
N LEU A 56 -4.89 -2.95 28.76
CA LEU A 56 -4.52 -1.75 28.01
C LEU A 56 -5.59 -1.47 26.94
N ARG A 57 -6.00 -0.21 26.80
CA ARG A 57 -6.94 0.25 25.78
C ARG A 57 -6.18 0.88 24.62
N VAL A 58 -6.39 0.41 23.40
CA VAL A 58 -5.71 0.94 22.21
C VAL A 58 -6.72 1.25 21.13
N ALA A 59 -6.69 2.48 20.60
CA ALA A 59 -7.44 2.82 19.40
C ALA A 59 -6.57 2.67 18.16
N VAL A 60 -7.07 1.96 17.16
CA VAL A 60 -6.54 1.93 15.79
C VAL A 60 -7.46 2.79 14.92
N VAL A 61 -6.92 3.85 14.33
CA VAL A 61 -7.69 4.80 13.51
C VAL A 61 -7.44 4.51 12.04
N GLY A 62 -8.45 4.03 11.32
CA GLY A 62 -8.39 3.59 9.93
C GLY A 62 -8.41 2.06 9.83
N GLY A 63 -9.36 1.52 9.06
CA GLY A 63 -9.63 0.08 8.91
C GLY A 63 -9.27 -0.48 7.54
N GLY A 64 -8.20 0.02 6.92
CA GLY A 64 -7.54 -0.64 5.78
C GLY A 64 -6.61 -1.78 6.21
N PRO A 65 -5.77 -2.33 5.32
CA PRO A 65 -4.96 -3.51 5.64
C PRO A 65 -4.05 -3.32 6.86
N ALA A 66 -3.38 -2.18 6.95
CA ALA A 66 -2.50 -1.87 8.08
C ALA A 66 -3.27 -1.82 9.43
N GLY A 67 -4.44 -1.19 9.44
CA GLY A 67 -5.25 -1.04 10.65
C GLY A 67 -5.99 -2.31 11.06
N GLY A 68 -6.53 -3.06 10.09
CA GLY A 68 -7.16 -4.36 10.34
C GLY A 68 -6.16 -5.35 10.95
N SER A 69 -4.98 -5.49 10.34
CA SER A 69 -3.92 -6.37 10.86
C SER A 69 -3.39 -5.92 12.22
N ALA A 70 -3.24 -4.60 12.44
CA ALA A 70 -2.84 -4.08 13.75
C ALA A 70 -3.89 -4.39 14.83
N ALA A 71 -5.18 -4.16 14.53
CA ALA A 71 -6.26 -4.42 15.47
C ALA A 71 -6.40 -5.90 15.82
N GLU A 72 -6.25 -6.80 14.83
CA GLU A 72 -6.23 -8.24 15.05
C GLU A 72 -5.07 -8.64 15.98
N THR A 73 -3.86 -8.16 15.68
CA THR A 73 -2.65 -8.48 16.45
C THR A 73 -2.77 -8.03 17.90
N LEU A 74 -3.25 -6.80 18.14
CA LEU A 74 -3.48 -6.27 19.48
C LEU A 74 -4.50 -7.11 20.25
N SER A 75 -5.63 -7.44 19.61
CA SER A 75 -6.71 -8.18 20.27
C SER A 75 -6.31 -9.61 20.62
N LYS A 76 -5.58 -10.30 19.72
CA LYS A 76 -4.96 -11.61 20.02
C LYS A 76 -3.97 -11.55 21.19
N GLY A 77 -3.32 -10.40 21.38
CA GLY A 77 -2.44 -10.12 22.51
C GLY A 77 -3.16 -9.78 23.84
N GLY A 78 -4.50 -9.81 23.87
CA GLY A 78 -5.31 -9.51 25.06
C GLY A 78 -5.50 -8.00 25.33
N ILE A 79 -5.23 -7.14 24.35
CA ILE A 79 -5.41 -5.69 24.47
C ILE A 79 -6.84 -5.33 24.13
N GLU A 80 -7.47 -4.47 24.94
CA GLU A 80 -8.80 -3.93 24.66
C GLU A 80 -8.69 -2.96 23.47
N THR A 81 -9.14 -3.41 22.30
CA THR A 81 -8.82 -2.77 21.03
C THR A 81 -10.06 -2.19 20.37
N PHE A 82 -9.97 -0.94 19.94
CA PHE A 82 -11.02 -0.23 19.21
C PHE A 82 -10.52 0.12 17.81
N LEU A 83 -11.19 -0.35 16.77
CA LEU A 83 -10.86 -0.03 15.37
C LEU A 83 -11.88 0.95 14.81
N ILE A 84 -11.48 2.19 14.54
CA ILE A 84 -12.38 3.23 14.02
C ILE A 84 -12.17 3.37 12.51
N GLU A 85 -13.18 3.03 11.70
CA GLU A 85 -13.17 3.20 10.25
C GLU A 85 -14.33 4.10 9.81
N ARG A 86 -14.04 5.09 8.96
CA ARG A 86 -15.01 6.07 8.48
C ARG A 86 -16.21 5.43 7.80
N LYS A 87 -15.96 4.44 6.95
CA LYS A 87 -16.98 3.75 6.15
C LYS A 87 -16.56 2.31 5.89
N LEU A 88 -17.28 1.36 6.47
CA LEU A 88 -16.99 -0.06 6.28
C LEU A 88 -17.28 -0.55 4.86
N ASP A 89 -18.17 0.12 4.13
CA ASP A 89 -18.56 -0.20 2.75
C ASP A 89 -17.67 0.47 1.68
N ASN A 90 -16.67 1.25 2.10
CA ASN A 90 -15.78 1.97 1.20
C ASN A 90 -14.33 1.54 1.40
N CYS A 91 -13.56 1.59 0.32
CA CYS A 91 -12.14 1.27 0.35
C CYS A 91 -11.33 2.28 -0.47
N LYS A 92 -10.05 2.43 -0.13
CA LYS A 92 -9.10 3.20 -0.96
C LYS A 92 -8.93 2.52 -2.32
N PRO A 93 -9.00 3.27 -3.44
CA PRO A 93 -8.66 2.76 -4.77
C PRO A 93 -7.26 2.15 -4.81
N CYS A 94 -7.12 1.00 -5.46
CA CYS A 94 -5.88 0.25 -5.56
C CYS A 94 -5.91 -0.69 -6.76
N GLY A 95 -4.75 -0.89 -7.39
CA GLY A 95 -4.57 -1.89 -8.45
C GLY A 95 -4.69 -3.33 -7.93
N GLY A 96 -4.52 -3.54 -6.62
CA GLY A 96 -4.83 -4.81 -5.94
C GLY A 96 -3.78 -5.91 -6.11
N ALA A 97 -2.61 -5.63 -6.67
CA ALA A 97 -1.50 -6.57 -6.66
C ALA A 97 -0.84 -6.57 -5.28
N ILE A 98 -0.78 -7.73 -4.61
CA ILE A 98 -0.09 -7.91 -3.33
C ILE A 98 1.23 -8.66 -3.50
N PRO A 99 2.27 -8.37 -2.68
CA PRO A 99 3.54 -9.09 -2.73
C PRO A 99 3.37 -10.61 -2.56
N LEU A 100 4.29 -11.39 -3.16
CA LEU A 100 4.25 -12.87 -3.12
C LEU A 100 4.13 -13.43 -1.70
N CYS A 101 4.82 -12.83 -0.72
CA CYS A 101 4.83 -13.30 0.65
C CYS A 101 3.49 -13.04 1.37
N MET A 102 2.72 -12.03 0.96
CA MET A 102 1.62 -11.49 1.75
C MET A 102 0.49 -12.51 1.95
N VAL A 103 0.22 -13.37 0.97
CA VAL A 103 -0.82 -14.40 1.10
C VAL A 103 -0.50 -15.35 2.27
N GLY A 104 0.75 -15.83 2.33
CA GLY A 104 1.19 -16.73 3.40
C GLY A 104 1.42 -16.00 4.72
N GLU A 105 2.09 -14.85 4.70
CA GLU A 105 2.45 -14.08 5.89
C GLU A 105 1.23 -13.62 6.70
N PHE A 106 0.11 -13.34 6.02
CA PHE A 106 -1.14 -12.94 6.66
C PHE A 106 -2.18 -14.06 6.71
N ASP A 107 -1.86 -15.31 6.35
CA ASP A 107 -2.82 -16.42 6.28
C ASP A 107 -4.11 -16.02 5.53
N LEU A 108 -3.95 -15.44 4.34
CA LEU A 108 -5.08 -15.02 3.52
C LEU A 108 -5.70 -16.23 2.83
N PRO A 109 -7.03 -16.41 2.91
CA PRO A 109 -7.70 -17.53 2.29
C PRO A 109 -7.72 -17.32 0.77
N LEU A 110 -7.66 -18.41 0.03
CA LEU A 110 -7.47 -18.34 -1.42
C LEU A 110 -8.71 -17.84 -2.18
N ASP A 111 -9.87 -17.80 -1.53
CA ASP A 111 -11.15 -17.33 -2.06
C ASP A 111 -11.24 -15.80 -2.16
N ILE A 112 -10.50 -15.05 -1.33
CA ILE A 112 -10.38 -13.59 -1.45
C ILE A 112 -9.33 -13.15 -2.48
N ILE A 113 -8.57 -14.10 -3.02
CA ILE A 113 -7.59 -13.86 -4.10
C ILE A 113 -8.30 -14.02 -5.44
N ASP A 114 -8.74 -12.90 -6.01
CA ASP A 114 -9.49 -12.86 -7.27
C ASP A 114 -8.72 -13.50 -8.44
N ARG A 115 -7.39 -13.30 -8.52
CA ARG A 115 -6.52 -13.93 -9.53
C ARG A 115 -5.14 -14.25 -8.97
N ARG A 116 -4.55 -15.33 -9.48
CA ARG A 116 -3.17 -15.74 -9.21
C ARG A 116 -2.33 -15.46 -10.44
N VAL A 117 -1.66 -14.32 -10.44
CA VAL A 117 -0.88 -13.88 -11.60
C VAL A 117 0.50 -14.51 -11.54
N THR A 118 0.79 -15.33 -12.55
CA THR A 118 2.09 -16.00 -12.74
C THR A 118 2.86 -15.46 -13.94
N LYS A 119 2.24 -14.56 -14.73
CA LYS A 119 2.85 -13.92 -15.90
C LYS A 119 2.69 -12.41 -15.79
N MET A 120 3.77 -11.67 -15.99
CA MET A 120 3.74 -10.22 -16.14
C MET A 120 4.27 -9.85 -17.52
N LYS A 121 3.63 -8.92 -18.21
CA LYS A 121 4.18 -8.33 -19.43
C LYS A 121 4.56 -6.89 -19.17
N MET A 122 5.78 -6.50 -19.53
CA MET A 122 6.17 -5.10 -19.66
C MET A 122 6.10 -4.69 -21.12
N ILE A 123 5.36 -3.63 -21.42
CA ILE A 123 5.09 -3.16 -22.78
C ILE A 123 5.78 -1.81 -22.99
N SER A 124 6.76 -1.79 -23.89
CA SER A 124 7.56 -0.61 -24.24
C SER A 124 6.74 0.46 -25.00
N PRO A 125 7.22 1.71 -25.15
CA PRO A 125 6.50 2.76 -25.87
C PRO A 125 6.16 2.38 -27.33
N SER A 126 6.97 1.54 -27.96
CA SER A 126 6.72 0.99 -29.30
C SER A 126 5.75 -0.20 -29.31
N ASN A 127 5.08 -0.49 -28.19
CA ASN A 127 4.17 -1.61 -27.98
C ASN A 127 4.80 -3.01 -28.14
N VAL A 128 6.12 -3.11 -28.00
CA VAL A 128 6.80 -4.42 -27.89
C VAL A 128 6.66 -4.92 -26.46
N ALA A 129 6.16 -6.15 -26.30
CA ALA A 129 5.97 -6.77 -25.00
C ALA A 129 7.12 -7.74 -24.67
N VAL A 130 7.62 -7.66 -23.44
CA VAL A 130 8.55 -8.63 -22.87
C VAL A 130 7.93 -9.29 -21.65
N ASP A 131 8.15 -10.59 -21.50
CA ASP A 131 7.67 -11.33 -20.34
C ASP A 131 8.60 -11.12 -19.14
N ILE A 132 8.02 -10.76 -18.01
CA ILE A 132 8.66 -10.59 -16.71
C ILE A 132 8.07 -11.64 -15.76
N GLY A 133 8.90 -12.14 -14.84
CA GLY A 133 8.48 -13.14 -13.85
C GLY A 133 8.85 -14.58 -14.21
N GLN A 134 9.73 -14.79 -15.20
CA GLN A 134 10.34 -16.11 -15.44
C GLN A 134 11.18 -16.63 -14.26
N THR A 135 11.37 -15.80 -13.22
CA THR A 135 12.04 -16.16 -11.98
C THR A 135 11.10 -16.69 -10.89
N LEU A 136 9.78 -16.69 -11.10
CA LEU A 136 8.81 -17.25 -10.15
C LEU A 136 8.98 -18.76 -10.08
N LYS A 137 8.97 -19.32 -8.87
CA LYS A 137 8.87 -20.78 -8.68
C LYS A 137 7.47 -21.27 -9.11
N PRO A 138 7.30 -22.56 -9.44
CA PRO A 138 6.01 -23.09 -9.92
C PRO A 138 4.80 -22.83 -9.02
N HIS A 139 4.99 -22.65 -7.71
CA HIS A 139 3.93 -22.38 -6.73
C HIS A 139 3.79 -20.89 -6.37
N GLU A 140 4.69 -20.02 -6.85
CA GLU A 140 4.70 -18.59 -6.54
C GLU A 140 3.80 -17.83 -7.52
N TYR A 141 3.04 -16.87 -6.99
CA TYR A 141 2.17 -16.01 -7.78
C TYR A 141 2.01 -14.65 -7.09
N ILE A 142 1.67 -13.63 -7.88
CA ILE A 142 1.21 -12.33 -7.39
C ILE A 142 -0.29 -12.45 -7.14
N GLY A 143 -0.71 -12.28 -5.89
CA GLY A 143 -2.13 -12.25 -5.54
C GLY A 143 -2.78 -10.97 -6.07
N MET A 144 -3.91 -11.11 -6.75
CA MET A 144 -4.74 -9.97 -7.13
C MET A 144 -5.99 -9.95 -6.26
N VAL A 145 -6.25 -8.83 -5.60
CA VAL A 145 -7.37 -8.67 -4.66
C VAL A 145 -8.19 -7.43 -4.96
N ARG A 146 -9.46 -7.47 -4.57
CA ARG A 146 -10.28 -6.27 -4.38
C ARG A 146 -10.12 -5.75 -2.95
N ARG A 147 -9.89 -4.44 -2.82
CA ARG A 147 -9.69 -3.82 -1.50
C ARG A 147 -10.94 -3.87 -0.63
N GLU A 148 -12.13 -3.80 -1.21
CA GLU A 148 -13.37 -3.98 -0.46
C GLU A 148 -13.49 -5.37 0.18
N VAL A 149 -12.96 -6.42 -0.46
CA VAL A 149 -12.99 -7.80 0.07
C VAL A 149 -11.87 -7.99 1.10
N LEU A 150 -10.64 -7.62 0.76
CA LEU A 150 -9.49 -7.75 1.66
C LEU A 150 -9.68 -6.94 2.94
N ASP A 151 -10.11 -5.67 2.83
CA ASP A 151 -10.28 -4.80 3.98
C ASP A 151 -11.43 -5.32 4.88
N SER A 152 -12.52 -5.83 4.31
CA SER A 152 -13.60 -6.45 5.10
C SER A 152 -13.10 -7.67 5.85
N TYR A 153 -12.42 -8.60 5.16
CA TYR A 153 -11.85 -9.81 5.75
C TYR A 153 -10.92 -9.50 6.93
N LEU A 154 -10.01 -8.54 6.78
CA LEU A 154 -9.08 -8.16 7.85
C LEU A 154 -9.79 -7.51 9.05
N ARG A 155 -10.86 -6.75 8.82
CA ARG A 155 -11.68 -6.18 9.91
C ARG A 155 -12.52 -7.24 10.61
N GLU A 156 -13.07 -8.19 9.87
CA GLU A 156 -13.81 -9.33 10.42
C GLU A 156 -12.90 -10.21 11.29
N ARG A 157 -11.67 -10.46 10.85
CA ARG A 157 -10.65 -11.15 11.67
C ARG A 157 -10.29 -10.39 12.94
N ALA A 158 -10.13 -9.07 12.85
CA ALA A 158 -9.90 -8.25 14.03
C ALA A 158 -11.06 -8.36 15.01
N SER A 159 -12.30 -8.28 14.51
CA SER A 159 -13.51 -8.42 15.33
C SER A 159 -13.63 -9.81 15.96
N ALA A 160 -13.39 -10.87 15.20
CA ALA A 160 -13.38 -12.25 15.69
C ALA A 160 -12.30 -12.49 16.76
N SER A 161 -11.21 -11.70 16.74
CA SER A 161 -10.16 -11.72 17.76
C SER A 161 -10.47 -10.85 18.98
N GLY A 162 -11.60 -10.15 19.02
CA GLY A 162 -12.05 -9.32 20.15
C GLY A 162 -11.98 -7.81 19.95
N ALA A 163 -11.58 -7.32 18.75
CA ALA A 163 -11.59 -5.88 18.49
C ALA A 163 -13.02 -5.34 18.39
N THR A 164 -13.27 -4.19 19.03
CA THR A 164 -14.50 -3.42 18.82
C THR A 164 -14.37 -2.59 17.55
N VAL A 165 -15.02 -3.01 16.47
CA VAL A 165 -15.03 -2.27 15.20
C VAL A 165 -16.12 -1.20 15.23
N ILE A 166 -15.70 0.06 15.10
CA ILE A 166 -16.54 1.25 15.14
C ILE A 166 -16.63 1.82 13.72
N ASN A 167 -17.82 1.79 13.14
CA ASN A 167 -18.12 2.54 11.92
C ASN A 167 -18.32 4.02 12.28
N GLY A 168 -17.30 4.84 12.08
CA GLY A 168 -17.30 6.23 12.49
C GLY A 168 -16.11 7.04 11.98
N LEU A 169 -16.32 8.35 11.83
CA LEU A 169 -15.30 9.27 11.37
C LEU A 169 -14.52 9.84 12.56
N PHE A 170 -13.25 9.45 12.70
CA PHE A 170 -12.33 10.09 13.64
C PHE A 170 -12.13 11.58 13.30
N LEU A 171 -12.33 12.49 14.24
CA LEU A 171 -12.25 13.94 14.04
C LEU A 171 -10.94 14.54 14.56
N LYS A 172 -10.60 14.25 15.81
CA LYS A 172 -9.40 14.74 16.50
C LYS A 172 -9.14 13.89 17.75
N MET A 173 -7.99 14.06 18.38
CA MET A 173 -7.75 13.56 19.73
C MET A 173 -7.18 14.68 20.60
N ASP A 174 -7.41 14.59 21.90
CA ASP A 174 -6.79 15.44 22.89
C ASP A 174 -5.65 14.69 23.59
N ALA A 175 -4.55 15.40 23.85
CA ALA A 175 -3.41 14.83 24.56
C ALA A 175 -3.77 14.58 26.05
N PRO A 176 -3.18 13.54 26.65
CA PRO A 176 -3.26 13.29 28.09
C PRO A 176 -2.84 14.50 28.93
N LYS A 177 -3.61 14.79 29.99
CA LYS A 177 -3.38 15.92 30.91
C LYS A 177 -2.69 15.50 32.22
N GLY A 178 -1.73 14.58 32.14
CA GLY A 178 -1.01 14.04 33.30
C GLY A 178 -0.14 12.87 32.89
N PRO A 179 0.48 12.11 33.80
CA PRO A 179 1.23 10.90 33.48
C PRO A 179 0.37 9.64 33.29
N THR A 180 -0.84 9.62 33.86
CA THR A 180 -1.74 8.44 33.84
C THR A 180 -3.08 8.71 33.15
N ALA A 181 -3.23 9.90 32.57
CA ALA A 181 -4.46 10.30 31.90
C ALA A 181 -4.57 9.62 30.51
N PRO A 182 -5.76 9.28 30.04
CA PRO A 182 -5.93 8.69 28.72
C PRO A 182 -5.82 9.75 27.61
N TYR A 183 -5.58 9.28 26.38
CA TYR A 183 -5.96 10.01 25.18
C TYR A 183 -7.48 10.04 25.05
N VAL A 184 -8.04 11.17 24.63
CA VAL A 184 -9.48 11.28 24.34
C VAL A 184 -9.67 11.47 22.85
N LEU A 185 -10.14 10.43 22.16
CA LEU A 185 -10.49 10.48 20.75
C LEU A 185 -11.90 11.01 20.58
N HIS A 186 -12.10 11.90 19.62
CA HIS A 186 -13.39 12.43 19.22
C HIS A 186 -13.75 11.88 17.85
N TYR A 187 -14.92 11.27 17.72
CA TYR A 187 -15.40 10.72 16.46
C TYR A 187 -16.90 10.96 16.29
N THR A 188 -17.42 10.82 15.08
CA THR A 188 -18.87 10.73 14.83
C THR A 188 -19.22 9.31 14.46
N GLY A 189 -20.25 8.75 15.08
CA GLY A 189 -20.81 7.47 14.62
C GLY A 189 -21.33 7.58 13.19
N TYR A 190 -21.31 6.49 12.44
CA TYR A 190 -22.01 6.42 11.16
C TYR A 190 -23.49 6.17 11.40
N ASP A 191 -24.36 7.00 10.84
CA ASP A 191 -25.81 6.78 10.82
C ASP A 191 -26.34 6.80 9.39
N SER A 192 -26.79 5.64 8.92
CA SER A 192 -27.40 5.48 7.59
C SER A 192 -28.66 6.34 7.39
N LYS A 193 -29.38 6.69 8.46
CA LYS A 193 -30.64 7.47 8.40
C LYS A 193 -30.40 8.96 8.13
N THR A 194 -29.27 9.51 8.58
CA THR A 194 -28.92 10.93 8.42
C THR A 194 -27.95 11.21 7.27
N GLY A 195 -27.76 10.24 6.37
CA GLY A 195 -26.78 10.38 5.28
C GLY A 195 -25.33 10.20 5.73
N GLY A 196 -25.09 9.59 6.89
CA GLY A 196 -23.80 9.06 7.31
C GLY A 196 -23.09 9.81 8.44
N VAL A 197 -23.59 10.96 8.90
CA VAL A 197 -23.04 11.67 10.06
C VAL A 197 -23.98 11.51 11.25
N GLY A 198 -23.62 10.62 12.16
CA GLY A 198 -24.30 10.44 13.44
C GLY A 198 -23.73 11.33 14.54
N GLU A 199 -24.10 11.01 15.77
CA GLU A 199 -23.73 11.79 16.96
C GLU A 199 -22.23 11.81 17.21
N ARG A 200 -21.77 12.93 17.78
CA ARG A 200 -20.39 13.07 18.26
C ARG A 200 -20.21 12.26 19.54
N ARG A 201 -19.15 11.48 19.59
CA ARG A 201 -18.80 10.60 20.71
C ARG A 201 -17.33 10.76 21.06
N THR A 202 -17.00 10.33 22.26
CA THR A 202 -15.62 10.28 22.76
C THR A 202 -15.23 8.85 23.11
N LEU A 203 -13.92 8.56 23.06
CA LEU A 203 -13.34 7.29 23.47
C LEU A 203 -12.02 7.55 24.19
N GLU A 204 -11.88 6.99 25.38
CA GLU A 204 -10.64 7.08 26.16
C GLU A 204 -9.76 5.85 25.94
N VAL A 205 -8.50 6.06 25.59
CA VAL A 205 -7.52 4.99 25.36
C VAL A 205 -6.15 5.36 25.92
N ASP A 206 -5.31 4.34 26.12
CA ASP A 206 -3.97 4.51 26.67
C ASP A 206 -2.92 4.72 25.55
N ALA A 207 -3.19 4.21 24.34
CA ALA A 207 -2.35 4.43 23.16
C ALA A 207 -3.18 4.51 21.86
N VAL A 208 -2.58 5.08 20.81
CA VAL A 208 -3.23 5.25 19.50
C VAL A 208 -2.32 4.76 18.37
N ILE A 209 -2.87 3.96 17.47
CA ILE A 209 -2.24 3.61 16.19
C ILE A 209 -2.96 4.37 15.07
N GLY A 210 -2.23 5.25 14.37
CA GLY A 210 -2.69 5.91 13.16
C GLY A 210 -2.49 5.03 11.93
N ALA A 211 -3.58 4.61 11.31
CA ALA A 211 -3.65 3.83 10.08
C ALA A 211 -4.65 4.45 9.07
N ASP A 212 -4.92 5.75 9.20
CA ASP A 212 -5.93 6.52 8.45
C ASP A 212 -5.38 7.13 7.15
N GLY A 213 -4.28 6.56 6.66
CA GLY A 213 -3.78 6.71 5.30
C GLY A 213 -3.23 8.11 4.94
N ALA A 214 -3.25 8.42 3.66
CA ALA A 214 -2.63 9.60 3.06
C ALA A 214 -3.06 10.93 3.70
N ASN A 215 -4.32 11.02 4.13
CA ASN A 215 -4.92 12.22 4.73
C ASN A 215 -4.99 12.15 6.26
N SER A 216 -4.12 11.34 6.88
CA SER A 216 -4.17 11.01 8.30
C SER A 216 -4.27 12.25 9.20
N ARG A 217 -5.28 12.23 10.08
CA ARG A 217 -5.46 13.20 11.16
C ARG A 217 -4.56 12.86 12.34
N VAL A 218 -4.26 11.58 12.55
CA VAL A 218 -3.30 11.14 13.57
C VAL A 218 -1.89 11.66 13.24
N ALA A 219 -1.44 11.55 11.99
CA ALA A 219 -0.17 12.10 11.52
C ALA A 219 -0.07 13.61 11.77
N LYS A 220 -1.14 14.35 11.44
CA LYS A 220 -1.20 15.80 11.65
C LYS A 220 -1.08 16.15 13.14
N PHE A 221 -1.79 15.42 13.99
CA PHE A 221 -1.76 15.63 15.44
C PHE A 221 -0.34 15.47 16.02
N ILE A 222 0.42 14.47 15.56
CA ILE A 222 1.78 14.24 16.06
C ILE A 222 2.87 15.09 15.38
N GLY A 223 2.49 15.95 14.42
CA GLY A 223 3.44 16.67 13.59
C GLY A 223 4.36 15.70 12.83
N ALA A 224 3.79 14.69 12.17
CA ALA A 224 4.53 13.63 11.48
C ALA A 224 5.42 14.13 10.33
N GLY A 225 5.22 15.38 9.88
CA GLY A 225 5.84 15.96 8.70
C GLY A 225 5.07 15.62 7.42
N ASP A 226 5.35 16.35 6.36
CA ASP A 226 4.81 16.10 5.03
C ASP A 226 5.53 14.95 4.32
N TYR A 227 4.97 14.52 3.20
CA TYR A 227 5.50 13.45 2.36
C TYR A 227 5.13 13.71 0.91
N ASP A 228 5.99 13.27 -0.01
CA ASP A 228 5.71 13.29 -1.44
C ASP A 228 4.80 12.13 -1.82
N TYR A 229 3.94 12.38 -2.82
CA TYR A 229 2.97 11.40 -3.27
C TYR A 229 2.74 11.46 -4.77
N ALA A 230 2.58 10.27 -5.34
CA ALA A 230 1.97 10.07 -6.65
C ALA A 230 0.45 10.19 -6.56
N ILE A 231 -0.19 10.69 -7.60
CA ILE A 231 -1.63 10.45 -7.81
C ILE A 231 -1.76 9.23 -8.70
N ALA A 232 -2.46 8.21 -8.22
CA ALA A 232 -2.90 7.10 -9.04
C ALA A 232 -4.35 7.30 -9.48
N PHE A 233 -4.65 6.94 -10.72
CA PHE A 233 -5.97 6.95 -11.32
C PHE A 233 -6.22 5.60 -11.97
N GLN A 234 -7.42 5.05 -11.81
CA GLN A 234 -7.79 3.82 -12.47
C GLN A 234 -9.27 3.76 -12.82
N GLU A 235 -9.57 2.94 -13.80
CA GLU A 235 -10.89 2.51 -14.21
C GLU A 235 -11.01 1.01 -13.99
N ARG A 236 -12.07 0.57 -13.31
CA ARG A 236 -12.46 -0.83 -13.32
C ARG A 236 -13.31 -1.06 -14.56
N ILE A 237 -12.86 -1.95 -15.43
CA ILE A 237 -13.49 -2.22 -16.73
C ILE A 237 -13.90 -3.68 -16.77
N LYS A 238 -15.21 -3.93 -16.72
CA LYS A 238 -15.78 -5.26 -16.93
C LYS A 238 -15.68 -5.59 -18.42
N ILE A 239 -14.89 -6.59 -18.78
CA ILE A 239 -14.65 -7.01 -20.16
C ILE A 239 -15.37 -8.33 -20.45
N PRO A 240 -15.63 -8.67 -21.72
CA PRO A 240 -16.20 -9.96 -22.09
C PRO A 240 -15.40 -11.16 -21.56
N ASP A 241 -16.09 -12.27 -21.28
CA ASP A 241 -15.47 -13.46 -20.66
C ASP A 241 -14.38 -14.07 -21.54
N ASP A 242 -14.53 -14.04 -22.88
CA ASP A 242 -13.51 -14.49 -23.83
C ASP A 242 -12.24 -13.63 -23.75
N LYS A 243 -12.36 -12.34 -23.44
CA LYS A 243 -11.23 -11.44 -23.20
C LYS A 243 -10.59 -11.67 -21.83
N MET A 244 -11.38 -12.04 -20.81
CA MET A 244 -10.85 -12.38 -19.48
C MET A 244 -9.93 -13.60 -19.50
N VAL A 245 -10.09 -14.53 -20.46
CA VAL A 245 -9.17 -15.68 -20.64
C VAL A 245 -7.73 -15.21 -20.82
N TYR A 246 -7.49 -14.12 -21.57
CA TYR A 246 -6.15 -13.55 -21.75
C TYR A 246 -5.52 -13.11 -20.41
N TYR A 247 -6.35 -12.66 -19.49
CA TYR A 247 -5.98 -12.10 -18.21
C TYR A 247 -6.18 -13.09 -17.03
N GLU A 248 -6.34 -14.38 -17.30
CA GLU A 248 -6.58 -15.40 -16.27
C GLU A 248 -5.45 -15.46 -15.24
N ASN A 249 -4.19 -15.41 -15.70
CA ASN A 249 -2.99 -15.43 -14.86
C ASN A 249 -1.94 -14.39 -15.29
N LEU A 250 -2.38 -13.36 -16.03
CA LEU A 250 -1.50 -12.37 -16.66
C LEU A 250 -1.84 -10.95 -16.21
N ALA A 251 -0.80 -10.18 -15.90
CA ALA A 251 -0.89 -8.74 -15.68
C ALA A 251 0.01 -7.99 -16.67
N GLU A 252 -0.31 -6.73 -16.93
CA GLU A 252 0.43 -5.89 -17.86
C GLU A 252 0.88 -4.59 -17.20
N MET A 253 2.10 -4.15 -17.55
CA MET A 253 2.69 -2.88 -17.20
C MET A 253 3.12 -2.15 -18.47
N TYR A 254 2.63 -0.94 -18.68
CA TYR A 254 2.92 -0.09 -19.83
C TYR A 254 3.90 0.99 -19.40
N VAL A 255 5.00 1.14 -20.14
CA VAL A 255 5.97 2.22 -19.93
C VAL A 255 5.99 3.16 -21.12
N GLY A 256 6.33 4.43 -20.86
CA GLY A 256 6.41 5.49 -21.86
C GLY A 256 5.78 6.79 -21.38
N ASP A 257 6.33 7.91 -21.83
CA ASP A 257 5.90 9.27 -21.43
C ASP A 257 4.43 9.56 -21.79
N ASP A 258 3.88 8.80 -22.74
CA ASP A 258 2.47 8.88 -23.13
C ASP A 258 1.54 8.34 -22.04
N VAL A 259 1.95 7.28 -21.32
CA VAL A 259 1.17 6.66 -20.24
C VAL A 259 1.58 7.14 -18.85
N SER A 260 2.85 7.50 -18.65
CA SER A 260 3.35 8.23 -17.49
C SER A 260 4.86 8.51 -17.65
N PRO A 261 5.33 9.76 -17.46
CA PRO A 261 6.75 10.10 -17.57
C PRO A 261 7.59 9.64 -16.37
N ASP A 262 6.96 9.34 -15.24
CA ASP A 262 7.63 9.07 -13.95
C ASP A 262 7.05 7.86 -13.21
N PHE A 263 6.18 7.10 -13.87
CA PHE A 263 5.54 5.90 -13.34
C PHE A 263 5.27 4.88 -14.47
N TYR A 264 4.18 4.13 -14.38
CA TYR A 264 3.74 3.19 -15.41
C TYR A 264 2.21 3.14 -15.48
N GLY A 265 1.69 2.75 -16.64
CA GLY A 265 0.31 2.31 -16.81
C GLY A 265 0.18 0.82 -16.47
N TRP A 266 -1.00 0.36 -16.08
CA TRP A 266 -1.22 -1.06 -15.78
C TRP A 266 -2.57 -1.58 -16.29
N VAL A 267 -2.62 -2.89 -16.48
CA VAL A 267 -3.87 -3.66 -16.59
C VAL A 267 -3.75 -4.85 -15.64
N PHE A 268 -4.43 -4.76 -14.50
CA PHE A 268 -4.37 -5.77 -13.44
C PHE A 268 -5.71 -6.50 -13.32
N PRO A 269 -5.73 -7.83 -13.49
CA PRO A 269 -6.99 -8.56 -13.49
C PRO A 269 -7.57 -8.75 -12.10
N LYS A 270 -8.88 -8.94 -12.07
CA LYS A 270 -9.70 -9.30 -10.92
C LYS A 270 -10.63 -10.43 -11.32
N CYS A 271 -11.64 -10.73 -10.52
CA CYS A 271 -12.51 -11.89 -10.75
C CYS A 271 -13.32 -11.76 -12.05
N ASP A 272 -13.90 -10.59 -12.34
CA ASP A 272 -14.79 -10.37 -13.48
C ASP A 272 -14.48 -9.10 -14.30
N HIS A 273 -13.35 -8.45 -14.02
CA HIS A 273 -12.95 -7.21 -14.64
C HIS A 273 -11.43 -7.03 -14.57
N VAL A 274 -10.94 -6.00 -15.25
CA VAL A 274 -9.56 -5.51 -15.12
C VAL A 274 -9.56 -4.11 -14.52
N ALA A 275 -8.55 -3.80 -13.71
CA ALA A 275 -8.21 -2.45 -13.31
C ALA A 275 -7.20 -1.89 -14.31
N VAL A 276 -7.62 -0.91 -15.13
CA VAL A 276 -6.76 -0.18 -16.06
C VAL A 276 -6.42 1.15 -15.44
N GLY A 277 -5.14 1.42 -15.19
CA GLY A 277 -4.75 2.61 -14.45
C GLY A 277 -3.39 3.16 -14.82
N THR A 278 -3.06 4.31 -14.25
CA THR A 278 -1.73 4.92 -14.29
C THR A 278 -1.49 5.79 -13.06
N GLY A 279 -0.26 6.22 -12.85
CA GLY A 279 0.13 7.14 -11.79
C GLY A 279 1.10 8.20 -12.28
N THR A 280 1.25 9.28 -11.52
CA THR A 280 2.33 10.26 -11.72
C THR A 280 2.62 11.02 -10.44
N VAL A 281 3.88 11.38 -10.24
CA VAL A 281 4.36 12.21 -9.13
C VAL A 281 4.33 13.69 -9.53
N THR A 282 4.80 13.98 -10.74
CA THR A 282 5.16 15.32 -11.20
C THR A 282 4.09 15.97 -12.08
N HIS A 283 3.32 15.19 -12.84
CA HIS A 283 2.39 15.70 -13.87
C HIS A 283 0.91 15.47 -13.49
N LYS A 284 0.56 15.77 -12.24
CA LYS A 284 -0.74 15.45 -11.63
C LYS A 284 -1.96 15.97 -12.40
N SER A 285 -1.86 17.13 -13.06
CA SER A 285 -2.93 17.70 -13.89
C SER A 285 -3.23 16.88 -15.14
N ASP A 286 -2.25 16.14 -15.66
CA ASP A 286 -2.34 15.35 -16.88
C ASP A 286 -2.78 13.91 -16.63
N ILE A 287 -3.07 13.53 -15.39
CA ILE A 287 -3.39 12.14 -15.01
C ILE A 287 -4.52 11.51 -15.87
N LYS A 288 -5.51 12.30 -16.29
CA LYS A 288 -6.60 11.83 -17.17
C LYS A 288 -6.13 11.59 -18.61
N LYS A 289 -5.18 12.39 -19.12
CA LYS A 289 -4.55 12.20 -20.43
C LYS A 289 -3.74 10.90 -20.44
N PHE A 290 -2.94 10.70 -19.40
CA PHE A 290 -2.18 9.47 -19.20
C PHE A 290 -3.08 8.23 -19.08
N GLN A 291 -4.18 8.32 -18.32
CA GLN A 291 -5.17 7.25 -18.23
C GLN A 291 -5.74 6.89 -19.61
N LEU A 292 -6.10 7.90 -20.40
CA LEU A 292 -6.62 7.69 -21.75
C LEU A 292 -5.59 6.97 -22.64
N ALA A 293 -4.31 7.37 -22.57
CA ALA A 293 -3.24 6.72 -23.31
C ALA A 293 -3.08 5.25 -22.91
N THR A 294 -3.06 4.93 -21.60
CA THR A 294 -3.01 3.54 -21.12
C THR A 294 -4.19 2.73 -21.66
N ARG A 295 -5.40 3.30 -21.61
CA ARG A 295 -6.60 2.65 -22.13
C ARG A 295 -6.54 2.40 -23.63
N LEU A 296 -6.02 3.37 -24.40
CA LEU A 296 -5.84 3.22 -25.85
C LEU A 296 -4.83 2.13 -26.19
N ARG A 297 -3.74 2.01 -25.44
CA ARG A 297 -2.73 0.95 -25.62
C ARG A 297 -3.25 -0.44 -25.26
N ALA A 298 -4.21 -0.52 -24.33
CA ALA A 298 -4.88 -1.77 -23.97
C ALA A 298 -6.12 -2.10 -24.84
N LYS A 299 -6.54 -1.20 -25.75
CA LYS A 299 -7.87 -1.19 -26.39
C LYS A 299 -8.33 -2.53 -26.95
N GLU A 300 -7.52 -3.22 -27.73
CA GLU A 300 -7.89 -4.50 -28.36
C GLU A 300 -8.20 -5.61 -27.33
N LYS A 301 -7.54 -5.57 -26.18
CA LYS A 301 -7.67 -6.55 -25.09
C LYS A 301 -8.86 -6.24 -24.18
N ILE A 302 -9.29 -4.99 -24.14
CA ILE A 302 -10.46 -4.54 -23.36
C ILE A 302 -11.67 -4.19 -24.23
N LEU A 303 -11.64 -4.56 -25.52
CA LEU A 303 -12.71 -4.28 -26.48
C LEU A 303 -14.05 -4.86 -25.98
N GLY A 304 -15.13 -4.08 -26.11
CA GLY A 304 -16.44 -4.45 -25.57
C GLY A 304 -16.56 -4.24 -24.05
N GLY A 305 -15.51 -3.76 -23.38
CA GLY A 305 -15.52 -3.49 -21.96
C GLY A 305 -16.38 -2.30 -21.54
N LYS A 306 -17.01 -2.40 -20.37
CA LYS A 306 -17.78 -1.34 -19.72
C LYS A 306 -17.05 -0.85 -18.47
N ILE A 307 -16.82 0.46 -18.39
CA ILE A 307 -16.29 1.09 -17.17
C ILE A 307 -17.38 1.01 -16.10
N ILE A 308 -17.08 0.32 -15.00
CA ILE A 308 -17.99 0.14 -13.86
C ILE A 308 -17.62 1.03 -12.68
N ARG A 309 -16.38 1.54 -12.64
CA ARG A 309 -15.92 2.45 -11.58
C ARG A 309 -14.73 3.27 -12.07
N VAL A 310 -14.69 4.54 -11.68
CA VAL A 310 -13.57 5.46 -11.92
C VAL A 310 -13.06 5.94 -10.57
N GLU A 311 -11.75 5.86 -10.36
CA GLU A 311 -11.17 6.02 -9.04
C GLU A 311 -9.83 6.75 -9.09
N ALA A 312 -9.54 7.55 -8.06
CA ALA A 312 -8.23 8.17 -7.88
C ALA A 312 -7.84 8.24 -6.40
N HIS A 313 -6.54 8.12 -6.11
CA HIS A 313 -6.04 8.28 -4.75
C HIS A 313 -4.56 8.65 -4.72
N PRO A 314 -4.13 9.47 -3.74
CA PRO A 314 -2.70 9.66 -3.47
C PRO A 314 -2.03 8.35 -3.01
N ILE A 315 -0.78 8.14 -3.43
CA ILE A 315 0.10 7.06 -3.00
C ILE A 315 1.35 7.72 -2.39
N PRO A 316 1.57 7.60 -1.08
CA PRO A 316 2.82 8.03 -0.46
C PRO A 316 4.02 7.35 -1.11
N GLU A 317 5.04 8.11 -1.50
CA GLU A 317 6.28 7.54 -2.06
C GLU A 317 7.22 7.03 -0.97
N HIS A 318 7.22 7.72 0.16
CA HIS A 318 8.07 7.40 1.30
C HIS A 318 7.28 7.48 2.62
N PRO A 319 7.70 6.75 3.66
CA PRO A 319 7.15 6.92 4.99
C PRO A 319 7.37 8.35 5.50
N ARG A 320 6.46 8.84 6.35
CA ARG A 320 6.61 10.16 6.97
C ARG A 320 7.88 10.24 7.85
N PRO A 321 8.53 11.41 7.96
CA PRO A 321 9.74 11.59 8.76
C PRO A 321 9.60 11.13 10.22
N ARG A 322 8.46 11.45 10.84
CA ARG A 322 8.16 11.05 12.22
C ARG A 322 7.00 10.07 12.25
N ARG A 323 7.31 8.82 12.60
CA ARG A 323 6.34 7.71 12.68
C ARG A 323 5.89 7.38 14.09
N PHE A 324 6.54 7.91 15.11
CA PHE A 324 6.10 7.73 16.48
C PHE A 324 6.36 8.93 17.37
N VAL A 325 5.56 9.02 18.43
CA VAL A 325 5.79 9.91 19.58
C VAL A 325 5.79 9.05 20.82
N TYR A 326 6.86 9.19 21.61
CA TYR A 326 6.95 8.59 22.93
C TYR A 326 7.32 9.65 23.96
N ASN A 327 6.40 9.93 24.89
CA ASN A 327 6.60 10.91 25.96
C ASN A 327 6.60 10.23 27.34
N GLY A 328 7.29 9.09 27.47
CA GLY A 328 7.43 8.34 28.73
C GLY A 328 6.27 7.40 29.03
N ASN A 329 5.03 7.87 28.94
CA ASN A 329 3.83 7.05 29.23
C ASN A 329 2.87 6.89 28.04
N TYR A 330 3.22 7.49 26.90
CA TYR A 330 2.31 7.66 25.78
C TYR A 330 2.96 7.23 24.48
N LEU A 331 2.28 6.37 23.73
CA LEU A 331 2.73 5.91 22.42
C LEU A 331 1.67 6.24 21.37
N ILE A 332 2.08 7.01 20.37
CA ILE A 332 1.38 7.07 19.09
C ILE A 332 2.30 6.48 18.04
N TYR A 333 1.80 5.52 17.27
CA TYR A 333 2.50 4.97 16.11
C TYR A 333 1.69 5.23 14.85
N HIS A 334 2.30 5.79 13.81
CA HIS A 334 1.68 5.99 12.50
C HIS A 334 2.27 5.01 11.50
N LEU A 335 1.41 4.21 10.89
CA LEU A 335 1.74 3.19 9.89
C LEU A 335 1.95 3.79 8.50
#